data_AF-W7TJ68-F1
#
_entry.id   AF-W7TJ68-F1
#
_cell.length_a   1.000
_cell.length_b   1.000
_cell.length_c   1.000
_cell.angle_alpha   90.00
_cell.angle_beta   90.00
_cell.angle_gamma   90.00
#
_symmetry.space_group_name_H-M   'P 1'
#
loop_
_entity.id
_entity.type
_entity.pdbx_description
1 polymer ?
#
loop_
_entity_poly.entity_id
_entity_poly.type
_entity_poly.pdbx_seq_one_letter_code
_entity_poly.pdbx_strand_id
1 'polypeptide(L)'
;MAFLADVQKEVCDGEVPALPLRWWGLFAGILNFFFFGWGTILAGVRSDRPTTIFIGVLQFILPVVGWIWSMVWGYLLISRAEQYSSLI
;
A
#
# COMPACT_ATOMS: atom_id res chain seq x y z
N MET A 1 16.87 9.25 10.58
CA MET A 1 17.48 8.93 9.28
C MET A 1 17.07 7.55 8.78
N ALA A 2 17.13 6.48 9.61
CA ALA A 2 16.77 5.12 9.18
C ALA A 2 15.34 4.98 8.63
N PHE A 3 14.32 5.41 9.40
CA PHE A 3 12.91 5.30 8.97
C PHE A 3 12.59 5.98 7.63
N LEU A 4 13.14 7.17 7.39
CA LEU A 4 12.92 7.89 6.12
C LEU A 4 13.62 7.20 4.94
N ALA A 5 14.78 6.57 5.19
CA ALA A 5 15.46 5.76 4.18
C ALA A 5 14.64 4.50 3.84
N ASP A 6 14.01 3.88 4.83
CA ASP A 6 13.12 2.74 4.63
C ASP A 6 11.86 3.13 3.85
N VAL A 7 11.25 4.26 4.18
CA VAL A 7 10.12 4.82 3.40
C VAL A 7 10.57 5.11 1.97
N GLN A 8 11.72 5.76 1.78
CA GLN A 8 12.22 6.08 0.45
C GLN A 8 12.47 4.81 -0.37
N LYS A 9 13.04 3.78 0.25
CA LYS A 9 13.24 2.47 -0.39
C LYS A 9 11.91 1.84 -0.78
N GLU A 10 10.93 1.80 0.11
CA GLU A 10 9.61 1.21 -0.15
C GLU A 10 8.89 1.93 -1.30
N VAL A 11 9.02 3.25 -1.37
CA VAL A 11 8.40 4.08 -2.41
C VAL A 11 9.14 3.97 -3.74
N CYS A 12 10.48 4.04 -3.73
CA CYS A 12 11.29 3.97 -4.94
C CYS A 12 11.30 2.57 -5.56
N ASP A 13 11.31 1.53 -4.74
CA ASP A 13 11.33 0.13 -5.18
C ASP A 13 9.90 -0.42 -5.41
N GLY A 14 8.85 0.33 -5.03
CA GLY A 14 7.45 -0.10 -5.16
C GLY A 14 7.12 -1.33 -4.31
N GLU A 15 7.82 -1.53 -3.20
CA GLU A 15 7.71 -2.71 -2.34
C GLU A 15 6.47 -2.67 -1.44
N VAL A 16 5.30 -2.97 -2.01
CA VAL A 16 4.08 -3.14 -1.22
C VAL A 16 4.10 -4.43 -0.37
N PRO A 17 3.51 -4.41 0.83
CA PRO A 17 3.42 -5.60 1.68
C PRO A 17 2.62 -6.72 1.02
N ALA A 18 3.09 -7.96 1.21
CA ALA A 18 2.34 -9.15 0.87
C ALA A 18 1.24 -9.40 1.90
N LEU A 19 0.00 -9.51 1.43
CA LEU A 19 -1.14 -9.84 2.27
C LEU A 19 -1.46 -11.33 2.17
N PRO A 20 -1.78 -12.01 3.29
CA PRO A 20 -1.91 -13.47 3.34
C PRO A 20 -3.11 -14.01 2.56
N LEU A 21 -4.13 -13.17 2.34
CA LEU A 21 -5.35 -13.54 1.64
C LEU A 21 -5.52 -12.66 0.42
N ARG A 22 -5.72 -13.27 -0.75
CA ARG A 22 -5.95 -12.56 -2.02
C ARG A 22 -7.10 -11.55 -1.93
N TRP A 23 -8.21 -11.96 -1.31
CA TRP A 23 -9.37 -11.07 -1.09
C TRP A 23 -9.02 -9.85 -0.26
N TRP A 24 -8.07 -9.96 0.67
CA TRP A 24 -7.63 -8.84 1.49
C TRP A 24 -6.81 -7.84 0.69
N GLY A 25 -5.96 -8.30 -0.22
CA GLY A 25 -5.21 -7.42 -1.12
C GLY A 25 -6.09 -6.73 -2.16
N LEU A 26 -7.09 -7.45 -2.71
CA LEU A 26 -8.12 -6.85 -3.56
C LEU A 26 -8.92 -5.77 -2.80
N PHE A 27 -9.40 -6.11 -1.60
CA PHE A 27 -10.16 -5.17 -0.76
C PHE A 27 -9.32 -3.94 -0.40
N ALA A 28 -8.08 -4.13 0.06
CA ALA A 28 -7.17 -3.04 0.38
C ALA A 28 -6.88 -2.17 -0.85
N GLY A 29 -6.64 -2.76 -2.03
CA GLY A 29 -6.37 -2.01 -3.26
C GLY A 29 -7.57 -1.18 -3.73
N ILE A 30 -8.76 -1.78 -3.78
CA ILE A 30 -10.01 -1.08 -4.13
C ILE A 30 -10.29 0.04 -3.13
N LEU A 31 -10.17 -0.26 -1.84
CA LEU A 31 -10.40 0.72 -0.78
C LEU A 31 -9.41 1.89 -0.90
N ASN A 32 -8.14 1.62 -1.23
CA ASN A 32 -7.16 2.67 -1.47
C ASN A 32 -7.56 3.61 -2.61
N PHE A 33 -8.11 3.06 -3.70
CA PHE A 33 -8.50 3.82 -4.88
C PHE A 33 -9.62 4.85 -4.57
N PHE A 34 -10.60 4.46 -3.76
CA PHE A 34 -11.74 5.32 -3.40
C PHE A 34 -11.51 6.18 -2.16
N PHE A 35 -10.67 5.72 -1.22
CA PHE A 35 -10.47 6.33 0.09
C PHE A 35 -9.02 6.79 0.35
N PHE A 36 -8.30 7.19 -0.71
CA PHE A 36 -7.10 8.05 -0.67
C PHE A 36 -6.09 7.72 0.45
N GLY A 37 -5.70 6.44 0.61
CA GLY A 37 -4.71 6.01 1.60
C GLY A 37 -5.21 5.03 2.66
N TRP A 38 -6.53 4.89 2.84
CA TRP A 38 -7.09 3.97 3.83
C TRP A 38 -6.71 2.50 3.53
N GLY A 39 -6.63 2.13 2.25
CA GLY A 39 -6.23 0.79 1.85
C GLY A 39 -4.76 0.50 2.14
N THR A 40 -3.91 1.51 1.96
CA THR A 40 -2.48 1.44 2.28
C THR A 40 -2.25 1.32 3.79
N ILE A 41 -3.02 2.05 4.60
CA ILE A 41 -2.99 1.94 6.07
C ILE A 41 -3.41 0.53 6.49
N LEU A 42 -4.53 0.02 5.96
CA LEU A 42 -5.03 -1.30 6.32
C LEU A 42 -4.06 -2.41 5.92
N ALA A 43 -3.40 -2.27 4.77
CA ALA A 43 -2.36 -3.18 4.33
C ALA A 43 -1.16 -3.14 5.29
N GLY A 44 -0.70 -1.95 5.66
CA GLY A 44 0.41 -1.76 6.60
C GLY A 44 0.13 -2.32 8.00
N VAL A 45 -1.07 -2.11 8.53
CA VAL A 45 -1.50 -2.72 9.80
C VAL A 45 -1.53 -4.24 9.71
N ARG A 46 -2.01 -4.79 8.59
CA ARG A 46 -2.12 -6.24 8.44
C ARG A 46 -0.77 -6.92 8.28
N SER A 47 0.20 -6.24 7.66
CA SER A 47 1.56 -6.72 7.46
C SER A 47 2.56 -6.26 8.53
N ASP A 48 2.10 -5.56 9.57
CA ASP A 48 2.92 -4.96 10.63
C ASP A 48 4.09 -4.10 10.09
N ARG A 49 3.79 -3.31 9.05
CA ARG A 49 4.76 -2.41 8.38
C ARG A 49 4.43 -0.94 8.67
N PRO A 50 5.14 -0.29 9.61
CA PRO A 50 4.85 1.10 9.99
C PRO A 50 5.17 2.11 8.88
N THR A 51 6.12 1.80 7.99
CA THR A 51 6.46 2.61 6.81
C THR A 51 5.30 2.67 5.82
N THR A 52 4.64 1.53 5.54
CA THR A 52 3.43 1.45 4.72
C THR A 52 2.27 2.25 5.33
N ILE A 53 2.08 2.18 6.65
CA ILE A 53 1.06 2.99 7.36
C ILE A 53 1.34 4.49 7.17
N PHE A 54 2.60 4.89 7.34
CA PHE A 54 3.03 6.28 7.17
C PHE A 54 2.80 6.79 5.75
N ILE A 55 3.06 5.96 4.72
CA ILE A 55 2.76 6.29 3.32
C ILE A 55 1.26 6.51 3.12
N GLY A 56 0.42 5.66 3.73
CA GLY A 56 -1.02 5.83 3.70
C GLY A 56 -1.48 7.14 4.35
N VAL A 57 -0.88 7.53 5.48
CA VAL A 57 -1.14 8.84 6.13
C VAL A 57 -0.70 10.00 5.24
N LEU A 58 0.45 9.89 4.58
CA LEU A 58 0.97 10.91 3.67
C LEU A 58 0.05 11.13 2.46
N GLN A 59 -0.61 10.07 1.97
CA GLN A 59 -1.59 10.16 0.89
C GLN A 59 -2.81 11.02 1.27
N PHE A 60 -3.22 11.06 2.53
CA PHE A 60 -4.31 11.97 2.99
C PHE A 60 -3.90 13.43 3.02
N ILE A 61 -2.63 13.71 3.33
CA ILE A 61 -2.11 15.07 3.48
C ILE A 61 -1.93 15.73 2.10
N LEU A 62 -1.71 14.94 1.06
CA LEU A 62 -1.48 15.40 -0.32
C LEU A 62 -2.75 15.22 -1.17
N PRO A 63 -3.59 16.24 -1.38
CA PRO A 63 -4.92 16.04 -1.96
C PRO A 63 -4.91 15.51 -3.40
N VAL A 64 -4.09 16.08 -4.30
CA VAL A 64 -4.03 15.66 -5.71
C VAL A 64 -2.93 14.63 -5.94
N VAL A 65 -1.73 14.88 -5.41
CA VAL A 65 -0.58 13.98 -5.56
C VAL A 65 -0.80 12.68 -4.78
N GLY A 66 -1.35 12.76 -3.57
CA GLY A 66 -1.66 11.60 -2.75
C GLY A 66 -2.75 10.74 -3.34
N TRP A 67 -3.69 11.30 -4.10
CA TRP A 67 -4.68 10.51 -4.84
C TRP A 67 -4.07 9.67 -5.95
N ILE A 68 -3.28 10.30 -6.82
CA ILE A 68 -2.58 9.60 -7.92
C ILE A 68 -1.68 8.51 -7.33
N TRP A 69 -0.95 8.85 -6.25
CA TRP A 69 -0.16 7.89 -5.49
C TRP A 69 -1.03 6.74 -4.97
N SER A 70 -2.20 7.05 -4.40
CA SER A 70 -3.15 6.05 -3.91
C SER A 70 -3.62 5.09 -5.01
N MET A 71 -3.83 5.57 -6.24
CA MET A 71 -4.14 4.70 -7.38
C MET A 71 -3.00 3.73 -7.69
N VAL A 72 -1.77 4.25 -7.79
CA VAL A 72 -0.58 3.43 -8.08
C VAL A 72 -0.40 2.36 -7.00
N TRP A 73 -0.53 2.73 -5.73
CA TRP A 73 -0.44 1.81 -4.61
C TRP A 73 -1.59 0.80 -4.56
N GLY A 74 -2.80 1.21 -4.93
CA GLY A 74 -3.94 0.31 -5.08
C GLY A 74 -3.67 -0.77 -6.14
N TYR A 75 -3.14 -0.38 -7.30
CA TYR A 75 -2.75 -1.30 -8.35
C TYR A 75 -1.63 -2.27 -7.92
N LEU A 76 -0.61 -1.76 -7.22
CA LEU A 76 0.49 -2.58 -6.71
C LEU A 76 -0.03 -3.61 -5.68
N LEU A 77 -0.93 -3.22 -4.77
CA LEU A 77 -1.54 -4.13 -3.79
C LEU A 77 -2.32 -5.26 -4.46
N ILE A 78 -3.11 -4.95 -5.50
CA ILE A 78 -3.86 -5.97 -6.27
C ILE A 78 -2.89 -6.90 -6.99
N SER A 79 -1.89 -6.36 -7.67
CA SER A 79 -0.89 -7.14 -8.41
C SER A 79 -0.10 -8.08 -7.49
N ARG A 80 0.27 -7.62 -6.30
CA ARG A 80 0.94 -8.46 -5.29
C ARG A 80 0.01 -9.55 -4.74
N ALA A 81 -1.27 -9.25 -4.58
CA ALA A 81 -2.27 -10.21 -4.11
C ALA A 81 -2.51 -11.34 -5.12
N GLU A 82 -2.52 -11.02 -6.42
CA GLU A 82 -2.61 -12.01 -7.50
C GLU A 82 -1.36 -12.88 -7.56
N GLN A 83 -0.18 -12.28 -7.46
CA GLN A 83 1.08 -13.02 -7.48
C GLN A 83 1.18 -14.01 -6.31
N TYR A 84 0.77 -13.63 -5.11
CA TYR A 84 0.73 -14.54 -3.95
C TYR A 84 -0.26 -15.71 -4.13
N SER A 85 -1.39 -15.48 -4.80
CA SER A 85 -2.39 -16.52 -5.08
C SER A 85 -1.90 -17.58 -6.07
N SER A 86 -0.86 -17.29 -6.87
CA SER A 86 -0.28 -18.24 -7.82
C SER A 86 0.82 -19.13 -7.22
N LEU A 87 1.27 -18.81 -6.00
CA LEU A 87 2.33 -19.53 -5.28
C LEU A 87 1.79 -20.54 -4.25
N ILE A 88 0.47 -20.60 -4.08
CA ILE A 88 -0.27 -21.51 -3.18
C ILE A 88 -1.12 -22.42 -4.06
#